data_AF-A0A7S2QNB4-F1
#
_entry.id   AF-A0A7S2QNB4-F1
#
_cell.length_a   1.000
_cell.length_b   1.000
_cell.length_c   1.000
_cell.angle_alpha   90.00
_cell.angle_beta   90.00
_cell.angle_gamma   90.00
#
_symmetry.space_group_name_H-M   'P 1'
#
loop_
_entity.id
_entity.type
_entity.pdbx_description
1 polymer ?
#
loop_
_entity_poly.entity_id
_entity_poly.type
_entity_poly.pdbx_seq_one_letter_code
_entity_poly.pdbx_strand_id
1 'polypeptide(L)'
;MACGPSSASACRGIDTSRYPIHDAGSPGYRDLVLDARERLKRDGCCQLSDFVVPEAIAALKAECSAMEATVAGNQAGRKVNCFYTLPAPDLSPRHPVNVEFARRFGVIRDDMIPSDSVLRGIYENDDLKSFIADVLGVPALYRSRDAYQALTINVMVEGESLHWHFDCNSCAITLGIQEPVLGGELEFVPNIGRANFKDIEATIHGAEDRPATREYHTREGQLI
;
A
#
# COMPACT_ATOMS: atom_id res chain seq x y z
N MET A 1 -24.99 -31.23 23.46
CA MET A 1 -24.48 -29.85 23.56
C MET A 1 -23.19 -29.80 22.77
N ALA A 2 -23.26 -29.33 21.52
CA ALA A 2 -22.09 -29.18 20.67
C ALA A 2 -21.48 -27.80 20.97
N CYS A 3 -20.19 -27.77 21.33
CA CYS A 3 -19.40 -26.55 21.35
C CYS A 3 -19.51 -25.87 19.97
N GLY A 4 -19.97 -24.62 19.96
CA GLY A 4 -19.89 -23.78 18.78
C GLY A 4 -18.43 -23.52 18.37
N PRO A 5 -18.19 -23.10 17.12
CA PRO A 5 -16.85 -22.73 16.69
C PRO A 5 -16.34 -21.56 17.54
N SER A 6 -15.14 -21.74 18.07
CA SER A 6 -14.41 -20.79 18.89
C SER A 6 -14.30 -19.42 18.20
N SER A 7 -14.85 -18.38 18.82
CA SER A 7 -14.63 -16.98 18.46
C SER A 7 -13.22 -16.56 18.88
N ALA A 8 -12.25 -16.75 17.99
CA ALA A 8 -10.98 -16.04 18.00
C ALA A 8 -10.36 -16.18 16.61
N SER A 9 -10.78 -15.32 15.68
CA SER A 9 -9.91 -15.00 14.54
C SER A 9 -8.75 -14.21 15.14
N ALA A 10 -7.78 -14.90 15.73
CA ALA A 10 -6.54 -14.30 16.19
C ALA A 10 -5.99 -13.48 15.02
N CYS A 11 -5.61 -12.23 15.27
CA CYS A 11 -5.05 -11.33 14.28
C CYS A 11 -3.74 -11.92 13.75
N ARG A 12 -3.84 -12.86 12.80
CA ARG A 12 -2.75 -13.73 12.40
C ARG A 12 -1.65 -12.86 11.79
N GLY A 13 -0.53 -12.80 12.50
CA GLY A 13 0.63 -12.04 12.08
C GLY A 13 0.67 -10.57 12.52
N ILE A 14 -0.39 -10.00 13.13
CA ILE A 14 -0.37 -8.62 13.64
C ILE A 14 0.11 -8.60 15.09
N ASP A 15 1.00 -7.67 15.46
CA ASP A 15 1.41 -7.46 16.84
C ASP A 15 0.31 -6.73 17.64
N THR A 16 -0.66 -7.51 18.14
CA THR A 16 -1.76 -6.96 18.94
C THR A 16 -1.36 -6.51 20.33
N SER A 17 -0.15 -6.84 20.78
CA SER A 17 0.38 -6.36 22.06
C SER A 17 0.84 -4.91 21.96
N ARG A 18 1.43 -4.55 20.82
CA ARG A 18 1.83 -3.18 20.48
C ARG A 18 0.68 -2.37 19.89
N TYR A 19 -0.17 -3.00 19.08
CA TYR A 19 -1.28 -2.39 18.38
C TYR A 19 -2.60 -3.04 18.77
N PRO A 20 -3.32 -2.55 19.80
CA PRO A 20 -4.54 -3.18 20.31
C PRO A 20 -5.76 -2.96 19.39
N ILE A 21 -5.61 -3.18 18.07
CA ILE A 21 -6.64 -2.95 17.04
C ILE A 21 -7.91 -3.80 17.25
N HIS A 22 -7.80 -4.90 18.00
CA HIS A 22 -8.90 -5.80 18.33
C HIS A 22 -9.78 -5.30 19.50
N ASP A 23 -9.33 -4.29 20.24
CA ASP A 23 -10.02 -3.76 21.41
C ASP A 23 -10.40 -2.29 21.22
N ALA A 24 -11.38 -2.06 20.34
CA ALA A 24 -11.88 -0.72 19.99
C ALA A 24 -12.41 0.09 21.19
N GLY A 25 -12.75 -0.57 22.29
CA GLY A 25 -13.22 0.08 23.52
C GLY A 25 -12.08 0.58 24.43
N SER A 26 -10.87 0.08 24.23
CA SER A 26 -9.74 0.41 25.11
C SER A 26 -9.28 1.86 24.98
N PRO A 27 -8.67 2.45 26.04
CA PRO A 27 -7.93 3.70 25.91
C PRO A 27 -6.79 3.59 24.88
N GLY A 28 -6.06 2.47 24.87
CA GLY A 28 -4.91 2.27 23.95
C GLY A 28 -5.30 2.30 22.47
N TYR A 29 -6.45 1.71 22.10
CA TYR A 29 -6.97 1.81 20.74
C TYR A 29 -7.32 3.25 20.36
N ARG A 30 -8.04 3.96 21.23
CA ARG A 30 -8.45 5.35 20.97
C ARG A 30 -7.25 6.28 20.80
N ASP A 31 -6.24 6.13 21.66
CA ASP A 31 -5.00 6.89 21.57
C ASP A 31 -4.26 6.58 20.25
N LEU A 32 -4.19 5.30 19.86
CA LEU A 32 -3.60 4.87 18.59
C LEU A 32 -4.31 5.48 17.38
N VAL A 33 -5.65 5.50 17.36
CA VAL A 33 -6.44 6.10 16.29
C VAL A 33 -6.19 7.61 16.20
N LEU A 34 -6.19 8.33 17.33
CA LEU A 34 -5.95 9.77 17.36
C LEU A 34 -4.55 10.12 16.84
N ASP A 35 -3.54 9.39 17.31
CA ASP A 35 -2.16 9.57 16.91
C ASP A 35 -1.94 9.27 15.41
N ALA A 36 -2.53 8.19 14.90
CA ALA A 36 -2.50 7.87 13.47
C ALA A 36 -3.19 8.94 12.60
N ARG A 37 -4.32 9.49 13.05
CA ARG A 37 -5.03 10.60 12.39
C ARG A 37 -4.17 11.86 12.32
N GLU A 38 -3.51 12.21 13.41
CA GLU A 38 -2.65 13.38 13.46
C GLU A 38 -1.45 13.23 12.53
N ARG A 39 -0.82 12.05 12.48
CA ARG A 39 0.24 11.75 11.53
C ARG A 39 -0.23 11.83 10.09
N LEU A 40 -1.35 11.21 9.73
CA LEU A 40 -1.92 11.31 8.38
C LEU A 40 -2.18 12.76 7.96
N LYS A 41 -2.75 13.57 8.86
CA LYS A 41 -3.03 14.97 8.57
C LYS A 41 -1.75 15.80 8.39
N ARG A 42 -0.73 15.55 9.22
CA ARG A 42 0.53 16.31 9.21
C ARG A 42 1.43 15.92 8.03
N ASP A 43 1.52 14.61 7.77
CA ASP A 43 2.56 14.04 6.93
C ASP A 43 2.05 13.48 5.61
N GLY A 44 0.73 13.29 5.47
CA GLY A 44 0.10 12.65 4.33
C GLY A 44 0.09 11.12 4.39
N CYS A 45 0.73 10.51 5.40
CA CYS A 45 0.75 9.07 5.67
C CYS A 45 0.81 8.80 7.18
N CYS A 46 0.62 7.55 7.62
CA CYS A 46 0.93 7.12 8.99
C CYS A 46 1.71 5.80 8.99
N GLN A 47 2.91 5.81 9.55
CA GLN A 47 3.73 4.61 9.67
C GLN A 47 3.54 3.93 11.03
N LEU A 48 3.28 2.62 11.01
CA LEU A 48 3.19 1.75 12.17
C LEU A 48 4.29 0.69 12.06
N SER A 49 5.43 0.94 12.73
CA SER A 49 6.59 0.03 12.72
C SER A 49 6.31 -1.26 13.48
N ASP A 50 6.86 -2.38 13.00
CA ASP A 50 6.69 -3.69 13.63
C ASP A 50 5.21 -4.06 13.82
N PHE A 51 4.35 -3.63 12.90
CA PHE A 51 2.92 -3.92 12.93
C PHE A 51 2.66 -5.40 12.68
N VAL A 52 3.46 -6.02 11.80
CA VAL A 52 3.43 -7.46 11.53
C VAL A 52 4.61 -8.13 12.23
N VAL A 53 4.33 -9.21 12.97
CA VAL A 53 5.34 -9.92 13.76
C VAL A 53 6.41 -10.58 12.88
N PRO A 54 7.66 -10.73 13.37
CA PRO A 54 8.77 -11.25 12.57
C PRO A 54 8.52 -12.62 11.94
N GLU A 55 7.83 -13.53 12.63
CA GLU A 55 7.53 -14.87 12.12
C GLU A 55 6.59 -14.84 10.92
N ALA A 56 5.63 -13.91 10.93
CA ALA A 56 4.72 -13.68 9.80
C ALA A 56 5.48 -13.09 8.61
N ILE A 57 6.38 -12.14 8.83
CA ILE A 57 7.22 -11.58 7.77
C ILE A 57 8.14 -12.63 7.15
N ALA A 58 8.74 -13.51 7.97
CA ALA A 58 9.56 -14.61 7.45
C ALA A 58 8.76 -15.55 6.54
N ALA A 59 7.52 -15.88 6.91
CA ALA A 59 6.63 -16.69 6.07
C ALA A 59 6.27 -15.97 4.76
N LEU A 60 5.95 -14.67 4.82
CA LEU A 60 5.63 -13.87 3.63
C LEU A 60 6.80 -13.78 2.65
N LYS A 61 8.02 -13.59 3.15
CA LYS A 61 9.21 -13.59 2.31
C LYS A 61 9.38 -14.93 1.59
N ALA A 62 9.25 -16.05 2.30
CA ALA A 62 9.37 -17.37 1.69
C ALA A 62 8.31 -17.60 0.59
N GLU A 63 7.06 -17.19 0.84
CA GLU A 63 5.97 -17.24 -0.14
C GLU A 63 6.27 -16.38 -1.38
N CYS A 64 6.75 -15.15 -1.18
CA CYS A 64 7.13 -14.25 -2.28
C CYS A 64 8.30 -14.80 -3.10
N SER A 65 9.37 -15.26 -2.44
CA SER A 65 10.56 -15.82 -3.12
C SER A 65 10.23 -17.05 -3.96
N ALA A 66 9.25 -17.87 -3.54
CA ALA A 66 8.80 -19.01 -4.33
C ALA A 66 8.11 -18.61 -5.66
N MET A 67 7.55 -17.40 -5.73
CA MET A 67 6.85 -16.88 -6.91
C MET A 67 7.65 -15.87 -7.73
N GLU A 68 8.69 -15.27 -7.14
CA GLU A 68 9.46 -14.15 -7.69
C GLU A 68 9.85 -14.36 -9.16
N ALA A 69 10.49 -15.48 -9.48
CA ALA A 69 10.96 -15.78 -10.83
C ALA A 69 9.83 -15.87 -11.88
N THR A 70 8.60 -16.13 -11.45
CA THR A 70 7.42 -16.23 -12.34
C THR A 70 6.75 -14.87 -12.57
N VAL A 71 6.94 -13.90 -11.65
CA VAL A 71 6.27 -12.59 -11.71
C VAL A 71 7.21 -11.44 -11.99
N ALA A 72 8.52 -11.60 -11.83
CA ALA A 72 9.51 -10.56 -12.08
C ALA A 72 9.34 -9.99 -13.50
N GLY A 73 9.22 -8.67 -13.60
CA GLY A 73 9.01 -7.97 -14.86
C GLY A 73 7.71 -8.31 -15.59
N ASN A 74 6.72 -8.98 -14.97
CA ASN A 74 5.48 -9.35 -15.67
C ASN A 74 4.59 -8.15 -16.08
N GLN A 75 4.94 -6.94 -15.64
CA GLN A 75 4.34 -5.69 -16.13
C GLN A 75 5.17 -5.00 -17.21
N ALA A 76 6.34 -5.52 -17.56
CA ALA A 76 7.22 -4.94 -18.57
C ALA A 76 6.56 -4.86 -19.95
N GLY A 77 6.95 -3.85 -20.73
CA GLY A 77 6.43 -3.59 -22.07
C GLY A 77 5.10 -2.85 -22.11
N ARG A 78 4.47 -2.58 -20.95
CA ARG A 78 3.28 -1.74 -20.84
C ARG A 78 3.67 -0.29 -20.56
N LYS A 79 2.88 0.63 -21.11
CA LYS A 79 2.97 2.06 -20.84
C LYS A 79 1.65 2.57 -20.30
N VAL A 80 1.72 3.43 -19.29
CA VAL A 80 0.57 4.04 -18.62
C VAL A 80 0.93 5.45 -18.18
N ASN A 81 -0.06 6.35 -18.12
CA ASN A 81 0.10 7.63 -17.45
C ASN A 81 -0.21 7.50 -15.95
N CYS A 82 0.07 8.57 -15.19
CA CYS A 82 -0.14 8.61 -13.74
C CYS A 82 -1.61 8.46 -13.28
N PHE A 83 -2.58 8.43 -14.20
CA PHE A 83 -4.00 8.27 -13.92
C PHE A 83 -4.60 6.96 -14.46
N TYR A 84 -3.81 6.13 -15.15
CA TYR A 84 -4.28 4.95 -15.89
C TYR A 84 -5.39 5.25 -16.90
N THR A 85 -5.28 6.38 -17.62
CA THR A 85 -6.23 6.81 -18.66
C THR A 85 -5.60 6.77 -20.06
N LEU A 86 -6.42 6.97 -21.10
CA LEU A 86 -5.92 7.17 -22.46
C LEU A 86 -5.32 8.57 -22.62
N PRO A 87 -4.26 8.73 -23.44
CA PRO A 87 -3.76 10.04 -23.82
C PRO A 87 -4.84 10.90 -24.49
N ALA A 88 -4.72 12.21 -24.32
CA ALA A 88 -5.64 13.23 -24.84
C ALA A 88 -4.92 14.08 -25.92
N PRO A 89 -5.25 13.89 -27.23
CA PRO A 89 -4.54 14.54 -28.33
C PRO A 89 -4.65 16.08 -28.35
N ASP A 90 -5.66 16.63 -27.69
CA ASP A 90 -5.93 18.06 -27.56
C ASP A 90 -5.11 18.74 -26.45
N LEU A 91 -4.43 17.95 -25.61
CA LEU A 91 -3.57 18.45 -24.55
C LEU A 91 -2.09 18.46 -24.98
N SER A 92 -1.30 19.29 -24.31
CA SER A 92 0.16 19.33 -24.50
C SER A 92 0.79 17.93 -24.35
N PRO A 93 1.83 17.58 -25.11
CA PRO A 93 2.60 16.35 -24.88
C PRO A 93 3.23 16.27 -23.48
N ARG A 94 3.44 17.42 -22.82
CA ARG A 94 3.96 17.47 -21.45
C ARG A 94 2.88 17.32 -20.38
N HIS A 95 1.61 17.45 -20.75
CA HIS A 95 0.49 17.33 -19.82
C HIS A 95 0.51 15.95 -19.16
N PRO A 96 0.25 15.81 -17.84
CA PRO A 96 0.38 14.53 -17.14
C PRO A 96 -0.41 13.36 -17.71
N VAL A 97 -1.54 13.63 -18.38
CA VAL A 97 -2.35 12.62 -19.11
C VAL A 97 -1.61 12.06 -20.34
N ASN A 98 -0.69 12.82 -20.93
CA ASN A 98 0.07 12.45 -22.13
C ASN A 98 1.50 11.96 -21.82
N VAL A 99 1.94 12.06 -20.57
CA VAL A 99 3.23 11.51 -20.14
C VAL A 99 3.04 10.06 -19.73
N GLU A 100 3.63 9.16 -20.52
CA GLU A 100 3.58 7.72 -20.24
C GLU A 100 4.86 7.22 -19.59
N PHE A 101 4.71 6.39 -18.56
CA PHE A 101 5.78 5.67 -17.91
C PHE A 101 5.83 4.23 -18.41
N ALA A 102 7.03 3.74 -18.72
CA ALA A 102 7.24 2.32 -18.92
C ALA A 102 7.10 1.61 -17.56
N ARG A 103 6.24 0.61 -17.49
CA ARG A 103 6.15 -0.24 -16.30
C ARG A 103 7.37 -1.16 -16.26
N ARG A 104 8.09 -1.15 -15.14
CA ARG A 104 9.31 -1.94 -14.90
C ARG A 104 9.22 -2.50 -13.49
N PHE A 105 8.36 -3.49 -13.30
CA PHE A 105 8.16 -4.21 -12.05
C PHE A 105 7.36 -5.49 -12.29
N GLY A 106 7.42 -6.41 -11.35
CA GLY A 106 6.54 -7.56 -11.21
C GLY A 106 5.40 -7.31 -10.24
N VAL A 107 4.29 -8.03 -10.42
CA VAL A 107 3.16 -8.03 -9.48
C VAL A 107 2.69 -9.45 -9.25
N ILE A 108 2.57 -9.85 -7.98
CA ILE A 108 1.75 -10.98 -7.55
C ILE A 108 0.35 -10.41 -7.33
N ARG A 109 -0.62 -10.92 -8.09
CA ARG A 109 -2.02 -10.48 -8.05
C ARG A 109 -2.81 -11.22 -6.98
N ASP A 110 -3.97 -10.71 -6.61
CA ASP A 110 -4.83 -11.32 -5.59
C ASP A 110 -5.17 -12.80 -5.92
N ASP A 111 -5.49 -13.10 -7.18
CA ASP A 111 -5.79 -14.46 -7.66
C ASP A 111 -4.62 -15.45 -7.56
N MET A 112 -3.40 -14.95 -7.35
CA MET A 112 -2.19 -15.75 -7.19
C MET A 112 -1.82 -15.98 -5.73
N ILE A 113 -2.35 -15.18 -4.80
CA ILE A 113 -2.03 -15.26 -3.37
C ILE A 113 -2.82 -16.42 -2.74
N PRO A 114 -2.14 -17.42 -2.13
CA PRO A 114 -2.79 -18.57 -1.51
C PRO A 114 -3.87 -18.18 -0.51
N SER A 115 -4.91 -19.00 -0.41
CA SER A 115 -6.02 -18.76 0.52
C SER A 115 -5.61 -18.82 2.00
N ASP A 116 -4.54 -19.55 2.31
CA ASP A 116 -3.97 -19.71 3.65
C ASP A 116 -2.77 -18.79 3.93
N SER A 117 -2.43 -17.91 2.98
CA SER A 117 -1.38 -16.90 3.09
C SER A 117 -1.60 -16.02 4.32
N VAL A 118 -0.50 -15.67 5.00
CA VAL A 118 -0.54 -14.73 6.12
C VAL A 118 -1.03 -13.35 5.67
N LEU A 119 -0.66 -12.92 4.46
CA LEU A 119 -1.04 -11.61 3.93
C LEU A 119 -2.55 -11.53 3.71
N ARG A 120 -3.15 -12.62 3.21
CA ARG A 120 -4.60 -12.71 3.07
C ARG A 120 -5.29 -12.65 4.44
N GLY A 121 -4.76 -13.36 5.43
CA GLY A 121 -5.28 -13.30 6.80
C GLY A 121 -5.24 -11.89 7.41
N ILE A 122 -4.19 -11.11 7.13
CA ILE A 122 -4.08 -9.70 7.53
C ILE A 122 -5.09 -8.84 6.78
N TYR A 123 -5.18 -8.97 5.45
CA TYR A 123 -6.10 -8.19 4.61
C TYR A 123 -7.58 -8.44 4.96
N GLU A 124 -7.94 -9.69 5.24
CA GLU A 124 -9.30 -10.11 5.59
C GLU A 124 -9.64 -9.89 7.06
N ASN A 125 -8.69 -9.40 7.88
CA ASN A 125 -8.93 -9.09 9.29
C ASN A 125 -9.90 -7.91 9.45
N ASP A 126 -11.02 -8.14 10.14
CA ASP A 126 -12.05 -7.13 10.34
C ASP A 126 -11.69 -6.08 11.39
N ASP A 127 -10.82 -6.40 12.34
CA ASP A 127 -10.29 -5.43 13.31
C ASP A 127 -9.39 -4.42 12.61
N LEU A 128 -8.52 -4.86 11.69
CA LEU A 128 -7.71 -3.98 10.84
C LEU A 128 -8.60 -3.08 9.98
N LYS A 129 -9.61 -3.65 9.31
CA LYS A 129 -10.55 -2.87 8.48
C LYS A 129 -11.25 -1.78 9.31
N SER A 130 -11.70 -2.12 10.51
CA SER A 130 -12.39 -1.18 11.41
C SER A 130 -11.43 -0.11 11.93
N PHE A 131 -10.22 -0.51 12.33
CA PHE A 131 -9.15 0.40 12.71
C PHE A 131 -8.84 1.42 11.62
N ILE A 132 -8.66 0.99 10.37
CA ILE A 132 -8.39 1.91 9.26
C ILE A 132 -9.60 2.83 9.00
N ALA A 133 -10.84 2.33 9.12
CA ALA A 133 -12.03 3.17 8.99
C ALA A 133 -12.05 4.31 10.03
N ASP A 134 -11.72 3.99 11.29
CA ASP A 134 -11.64 4.96 12.38
C ASP A 134 -10.49 5.97 12.18
N VAL A 135 -9.34 5.48 11.72
CA VAL A 135 -8.20 6.33 11.36
C VAL A 135 -8.55 7.28 10.21
N LEU A 136 -9.27 6.82 9.18
CA LEU A 136 -9.72 7.69 8.09
C LEU A 136 -10.91 8.58 8.49
N GLY A 137 -11.65 8.22 9.54
CA GLY A 137 -12.85 8.94 10.00
C GLY A 137 -14.03 8.75 9.06
N VAL A 138 -14.10 7.58 8.43
CA VAL A 138 -15.19 7.22 7.52
C VAL A 138 -16.13 6.25 8.24
N PRO A 139 -17.45 6.30 7.97
CA PRO A 139 -18.41 5.44 8.64
C PRO A 139 -18.24 3.96 8.28
N ALA A 140 -17.62 3.66 7.14
CA ALA A 140 -17.32 2.30 6.71
C ALA A 140 -16.15 2.29 5.72
N LEU A 141 -15.28 1.30 5.85
CA LEU A 141 -14.28 0.94 4.87
C LEU A 141 -14.71 -0.37 4.18
N TYR A 142 -14.61 -0.41 2.86
CA TYR A 142 -14.91 -1.60 2.06
C TYR A 142 -13.65 -2.14 1.42
N ARG A 143 -13.49 -3.46 1.48
CA ARG A 143 -12.46 -4.17 0.71
C ARG A 143 -12.76 -4.07 -0.78
N SER A 144 -11.73 -3.95 -1.60
CA SER A 144 -11.89 -3.94 -3.05
C SER A 144 -12.51 -5.26 -3.52
N ARG A 145 -13.39 -5.18 -4.53
CA ARG A 145 -13.98 -6.36 -5.20
C ARG A 145 -13.22 -6.79 -6.44
N ASP A 146 -12.12 -6.09 -6.77
CA ASP A 146 -11.28 -6.44 -7.91
C ASP A 146 -10.51 -7.72 -7.62
N ALA A 147 -10.81 -8.78 -8.38
CA ALA A 147 -10.22 -10.11 -8.18
C ALA A 147 -8.71 -10.18 -8.48
N TYR A 148 -8.11 -9.09 -8.97
CA TYR A 148 -6.69 -9.02 -9.33
C TYR A 148 -5.94 -7.98 -8.51
N GLN A 149 -6.57 -6.86 -8.18
CA GLN A 149 -5.96 -5.69 -7.56
C GLN A 149 -6.34 -5.46 -6.10
N ALA A 150 -7.23 -6.29 -5.52
CA ALA A 150 -7.66 -6.10 -4.14
C ALA A 150 -6.53 -6.32 -3.12
N LEU A 151 -5.64 -7.27 -3.39
CA LEU A 151 -4.47 -7.58 -2.59
C LEU A 151 -3.31 -7.90 -3.54
N THR A 152 -2.28 -7.05 -3.54
CA THR A 152 -1.14 -7.21 -4.46
C THR A 152 0.18 -7.14 -3.73
N ILE A 153 1.19 -7.80 -4.29
CA ILE A 153 2.58 -7.67 -3.86
C ILE A 153 3.38 -7.15 -5.04
N ASN A 154 3.96 -5.97 -4.88
CA ASN A 154 4.90 -5.42 -5.84
C ASN A 154 6.25 -6.11 -5.68
N VAL A 155 6.76 -6.68 -6.76
CA VAL A 155 8.05 -7.35 -6.82
C VAL A 155 8.94 -6.51 -7.72
N MET A 156 10.01 -5.95 -7.17
CA MET A 156 10.94 -5.10 -7.92
C MET A 156 12.35 -5.63 -7.74
N VAL A 157 13.02 -5.91 -8.85
CA VAL A 157 14.45 -6.26 -8.85
C VAL A 157 15.33 -5.04 -9.17
N GLU A 158 16.64 -5.22 -9.25
CA GLU A 158 17.57 -4.12 -9.56
C GLU A 158 17.18 -3.38 -10.86
N GLY A 159 17.09 -2.05 -10.78
CA GLY A 159 16.71 -1.18 -11.89
C GLY A 159 15.20 -1.10 -12.18
N GLU A 160 14.38 -1.82 -11.42
CA GLU A 160 12.92 -1.74 -11.48
C GLU A 160 12.38 -0.66 -10.52
N SER A 161 11.21 -0.12 -10.87
CA SER A 161 10.52 0.89 -10.07
C SER A 161 9.02 0.92 -10.38
N LEU A 162 8.26 1.34 -9.39
CA LEU A 162 6.87 1.72 -9.57
C LEU A 162 6.81 3.22 -9.92
N HIS A 163 6.38 3.52 -11.14
CA HIS A 163 6.23 4.90 -11.64
C HIS A 163 5.32 5.79 -10.77
N TRP A 164 5.44 7.11 -10.94
CA TRP A 164 4.50 8.09 -10.39
C TRP A 164 3.06 7.83 -10.86
N HIS A 165 2.14 7.66 -9.91
CA HIS A 165 0.73 7.41 -10.20
C HIS A 165 -0.17 7.83 -9.03
N PHE A 166 -1.47 7.88 -9.30
CA PHE A 166 -2.52 7.88 -8.29
C PHE A 166 -3.17 6.51 -8.23
N ASP A 167 -3.32 5.96 -7.03
CA ASP A 167 -4.08 4.72 -6.84
C ASP A 167 -5.55 4.91 -7.16
N CYS A 168 -6.18 3.89 -7.74
CA CYS A 168 -7.61 3.87 -8.04
C CYS A 168 -8.51 3.81 -6.79
N ASN A 169 -7.94 3.45 -5.64
CA ASN A 169 -8.65 3.33 -4.37
C ASN A 169 -8.71 4.66 -3.61
N SER A 170 -9.66 4.79 -2.68
CA SER A 170 -9.79 5.97 -1.81
C SER A 170 -8.65 6.11 -0.79
N CYS A 171 -7.95 5.01 -0.50
CA CYS A 171 -6.75 4.96 0.31
C CYS A 171 -5.85 3.81 -0.17
N ALA A 172 -4.56 3.90 0.14
CA ALA A 172 -3.59 2.84 -0.04
C ALA A 172 -3.10 2.40 1.35
N ILE A 173 -2.82 1.11 1.49
CA ILE A 173 -2.17 0.54 2.67
C ILE A 173 -1.00 -0.28 2.15
N THR A 174 0.20 0.03 2.63
CA THR A 174 1.42 -0.66 2.20
C THR A 174 2.03 -1.41 3.37
N LEU A 175 2.38 -2.67 3.16
CA LEU A 175 3.12 -3.49 4.12
C LEU A 175 4.54 -3.73 3.61
N GLY A 176 5.53 -3.36 4.42
CA GLY A 176 6.92 -3.71 4.16
C GLY A 176 7.20 -5.20 4.38
N ILE A 177 7.46 -5.94 3.31
CA ILE A 177 7.78 -7.38 3.38
C ILE A 177 9.29 -7.61 3.41
N GLN A 178 10.04 -6.92 2.55
CA GLN A 178 11.49 -7.06 2.41
C GLN A 178 12.12 -5.68 2.33
N GLU A 179 13.08 -5.40 3.21
CA GLU A 179 13.82 -4.16 3.15
C GLU A 179 14.82 -4.19 1.98
N PRO A 180 14.92 -3.12 1.16
CA PRO A 180 15.92 -3.05 0.10
C PRO A 180 17.32 -2.75 0.68
N VAL A 181 18.36 -3.16 -0.04
CA VAL A 181 19.75 -2.82 0.31
C VAL A 181 20.08 -1.35 -0.04
N LEU A 182 19.58 -0.87 -1.18
CA LEU A 182 19.76 0.48 -1.69
C LEU A 182 18.62 0.81 -2.67
N GLY A 183 18.05 2.02 -2.56
CA GLY A 183 16.88 2.40 -3.36
C GLY A 183 15.64 1.60 -2.98
N GLY A 184 14.51 1.83 -3.67
CA GLY A 184 13.23 1.23 -3.32
C GLY A 184 12.40 2.07 -2.34
N GLU A 185 12.81 3.32 -2.13
CA GLU A 185 12.19 4.28 -1.24
C GLU A 185 10.78 4.58 -1.73
N LEU A 186 9.83 4.64 -0.80
CA LEU A 186 8.47 5.07 -1.12
C LEU A 186 8.48 6.59 -1.26
N GLU A 187 8.41 7.08 -2.49
CA GLU A 187 8.30 8.49 -2.81
C GLU A 187 6.83 8.89 -3.02
N PHE A 188 6.43 10.03 -2.45
CA PHE A 188 5.09 10.60 -2.69
C PHE A 188 5.08 12.11 -2.49
N VAL A 189 4.08 12.77 -3.06
CA VAL A 189 3.82 14.20 -2.85
C VAL A 189 2.55 14.33 -1.99
N PRO A 190 2.65 14.78 -0.72
CA PRO A 190 1.48 14.90 0.14
C PRO A 190 0.54 16.00 -0.37
N ASN A 191 -0.76 15.80 -0.17
CA ASN A 191 -1.81 16.80 -0.41
C ASN A 191 -1.92 17.31 -1.87
N ILE A 192 -1.43 16.54 -2.84
CA ILE A 192 -1.66 16.83 -4.26
C ILE A 192 -2.96 16.18 -4.75
N GLY A 193 -3.90 16.98 -5.23
CA GLY A 193 -5.15 16.50 -5.81
C GLY A 193 -4.99 16.13 -7.29
N ARG A 194 -5.74 15.13 -7.76
CA ARG A 194 -5.73 14.67 -9.17
C ARG A 194 -6.02 15.75 -10.21
N ALA A 195 -6.72 16.83 -9.82
CA ALA A 195 -7.03 17.95 -10.70
C ALA A 195 -5.91 19.01 -10.76
N ASN A 196 -4.86 18.89 -9.94
CA ASN A 196 -3.75 19.85 -9.91
C ASN A 196 -2.69 19.50 -10.96
N PHE A 197 -3.06 19.64 -12.24
CA PHE A 197 -2.19 19.25 -13.36
C PHE A 197 -0.86 19.99 -13.39
N LYS A 198 -0.81 21.24 -12.91
CA LYS A 198 0.42 22.04 -12.86
C LYS A 198 1.46 21.39 -11.97
N ASP A 199 1.09 21.09 -10.72
CA ASP A 199 2.03 20.52 -9.76
C ASP A 199 2.38 19.07 -10.11
N ILE A 200 1.42 18.31 -10.66
CA ILE A 200 1.67 16.96 -11.17
C ILE A 200 2.68 17.00 -12.32
N GLU A 201 2.53 17.93 -13.27
CA GLU A 201 3.47 18.13 -14.37
C GLU A 201 4.87 18.50 -13.83
N ALA A 202 4.94 19.44 -12.90
CA ALA A 202 6.19 19.85 -12.25
C ALA A 202 6.90 18.66 -11.56
N THR A 203 6.15 17.83 -10.82
CA THR A 203 6.69 16.62 -10.17
C THR A 203 7.23 15.62 -11.19
N ILE A 204 6.42 15.25 -12.20
CA ILE A 204 6.76 14.23 -13.20
C ILE A 204 8.01 14.63 -14.00
N HIS A 205 8.16 15.90 -14.34
CA HIS A 205 9.30 16.40 -15.11
C HIS A 205 10.48 16.84 -14.24
N GLY A 206 10.39 16.73 -12.92
CA GLY A 206 11.46 17.10 -12.01
C GLY A 206 11.79 18.59 -12.02
N ALA A 207 10.78 19.46 -12.14
CA ALA A 207 10.97 20.91 -12.13
C ALA A 207 11.52 21.40 -10.78
N GLU A 208 12.30 22.49 -10.78
CA GLU A 208 12.88 23.07 -9.56
C GLU A 208 11.83 23.60 -8.59
N ASP A 209 10.69 24.08 -9.12
CA ASP A 209 9.56 24.62 -8.35
C ASP A 209 8.49 23.58 -8.03
N ARG A 210 8.78 22.28 -8.21
CA ARG A 210 7.85 21.20 -7.89
C ARG A 210 7.48 21.17 -6.41
N PRO A 211 6.28 20.70 -6.05
CA PRO A 211 5.92 20.50 -4.65
C PRO A 211 6.91 19.54 -3.97
N ALA A 212 7.07 19.72 -2.65
CA ALA A 212 8.00 18.90 -1.87
C ALA A 212 7.62 17.42 -1.93
N THR A 213 8.55 16.59 -2.41
CA THR A 213 8.48 15.14 -2.31
C THR A 213 8.88 14.69 -0.91
N ARG A 214 8.20 13.67 -0.40
CA ARG A 214 8.58 12.95 0.81
C ARG A 214 8.99 11.54 0.42
N GLU A 215 9.94 11.01 1.19
CA GLU A 215 10.54 9.70 0.99
C GLU A 215 10.46 8.92 2.30
N TYR A 216 10.08 7.64 2.20
CA TYR A 216 10.10 6.72 3.32
C TYR A 216 10.88 5.46 3.01
N HIS A 217 11.74 5.10 3.96
CA HIS A 217 12.42 3.82 3.96
C HIS A 217 11.52 2.78 4.61
N THR A 218 10.86 1.98 3.79
CA THR A 218 9.94 0.94 4.26
C THR A 218 10.71 -0.14 5.01
N ARG A 219 10.34 -0.41 6.26
CA ARG A 219 10.93 -1.47 7.09
C ARG A 219 10.10 -2.74 7.03
N GLU A 220 10.75 -3.87 7.29
CA GLU A 220 10.07 -5.15 7.45
C GLU A 220 9.02 -5.09 8.57
N GLY A 221 7.82 -5.57 8.28
CA GLY A 221 6.70 -5.55 9.23
C GLY A 221 6.04 -4.19 9.43
N GLN A 222 6.49 -3.14 8.75
CA GLN A 222 5.90 -1.81 8.85
C GLN A 222 4.64 -1.69 8.00
N LEU A 223 3.56 -1.16 8.58
CA LEU A 223 2.36 -0.73 7.86
C LEU A 223 2.42 0.78 7.61
N ILE A 224 2.07 1.22 6.39
CA ILE A 224 2.03 2.64 5.98
C ILE A 224 0.63 2.98 5.45
#